data_AF-A0A7Y1VV24-F1
#
_entry.id   AF-A0A7Y1VV24-F1
#
_cell.length_a   1.000
_cell.length_b   1.000
_cell.length_c   1.000
_cell.angle_alpha   90.00
_cell.angle_beta   90.00
_cell.angle_gamma   90.00
#
_symmetry.space_group_name_H-M   'P 1'
#
loop_
_entity.id
_entity.type
_entity.pdbx_description
1 polymer ?
#
loop_
_entity_poly.entity_id
_entity_poly.type
_entity_poly.pdbx_seq_one_letter_code
_entity_poly.pdbx_strand_id
1 'polypeptide(L)'
;MSSSANKQKLLQTDGLVAFWDFSRAVDEGWFSQGSAGSCPLYLKRIGDTTTYSAFSWPYHDLESEIKFDESGPLGKAIRFNRGYIYGEVPRKYFDRMPLDIHGHQPFTMIAWVKFFGHRHLVAGIWDEGGWSKYAGRRQYALFAGLFNQDGVIGHISTTGAASYPQSEIAGSQYARIRAIDPMPFLDNEWIAMAMSYDPNEQLVRAYLNGKATEYRLTDPVAQDVFNYQEIQKANPLDFPGPIYSPRAMILKFNGYNIEDDFVCEHQLYVDLDKQLLNYRRHDVGNIQDSFRIIFDVHRMGVTILPAPLTFIAVPGHSVSFGTVATVQASDILIVSLHKLQSGQWTQVGSTINRTVQEGAPFTMGRALGLASEEIEHGSQLYIDGVAIFDRVLSEEELMTLSFVQESISSE
;
A
#
# COMPACT_ATOMS: atom_id res chain seq x y z
N MET A 1 -20.32 -16.86 18.84
CA MET A 1 -20.94 -15.56 19.17
C MET A 1 -21.88 -15.18 18.03
N SER A 2 -22.96 -14.42 18.26
CA SER A 2 -23.82 -13.96 17.17
C SER A 2 -23.10 -12.89 16.33
N SER A 3 -23.40 -12.81 15.03
CA SER A 3 -22.83 -11.80 14.13
C SER A 3 -23.03 -10.36 14.61
N SER A 4 -24.17 -10.08 15.27
CA SER A 4 -24.44 -8.79 15.91
C SER A 4 -23.47 -8.47 17.06
N ALA A 5 -23.11 -9.46 17.89
CA ALA A 5 -22.17 -9.26 18.98
C ALA A 5 -20.74 -9.00 18.47
N ASN A 6 -20.34 -9.71 17.40
CA ASN A 6 -19.04 -9.51 16.75
C ASN A 6 -18.91 -8.08 16.18
N LYS A 7 -19.96 -7.59 15.50
CA LYS A 7 -20.01 -6.20 14.99
C LYS A 7 -19.95 -5.17 16.11
N GLN A 8 -20.73 -5.36 17.18
CA GLN A 8 -20.70 -4.44 18.31
C GLN A 8 -19.32 -4.38 18.94
N LYS A 9 -18.64 -5.52 19.08
CA LYS A 9 -17.28 -5.58 19.59
C LYS A 9 -16.30 -4.78 18.72
N LEU A 10 -16.37 -4.94 17.39
CA LEU A 10 -15.55 -4.15 16.46
C LEU A 10 -15.79 -2.64 16.61
N LEU A 11 -17.05 -2.23 16.67
CA LEU A 11 -17.44 -0.81 16.82
C LEU A 11 -17.01 -0.22 18.16
N GLN A 12 -16.79 -1.04 19.18
CA GLN A 12 -16.34 -0.65 20.51
C GLN A 12 -14.81 -0.71 20.67
N THR A 13 -14.09 -1.28 19.71
CA THR A 13 -12.63 -1.35 19.75
C THR A 13 -12.04 0.04 19.50
N ASP A 14 -11.23 0.50 20.44
CA ASP A 14 -10.56 1.80 20.36
C ASP A 14 -9.70 1.93 19.09
N GLY A 15 -9.72 3.12 18.50
CA GLY A 15 -8.97 3.47 17.30
C GLY A 15 -9.65 3.09 15.98
N LEU A 16 -10.91 2.66 15.98
CA LEU A 16 -11.62 2.31 14.75
C LEU A 16 -11.79 3.52 13.82
N VAL A 17 -11.10 3.49 12.68
CA VAL A 17 -11.14 4.50 11.62
C VAL A 17 -12.32 4.28 10.70
N ALA A 18 -12.44 3.07 10.15
CA ALA A 18 -13.50 2.72 9.23
C ALA A 18 -13.80 1.22 9.32
N PHE A 19 -15.09 0.87 9.32
CA PHE A 19 -15.59 -0.50 9.26
C PHE A 19 -16.74 -0.57 8.27
N TRP A 20 -16.59 -1.40 7.24
CA TRP A 20 -17.67 -1.76 6.32
C TRP A 20 -18.16 -3.18 6.63
N ASP A 21 -19.48 -3.33 6.71
CA ASP A 21 -20.18 -4.61 6.62
C ASP A 21 -21.22 -4.55 5.50
N PHE A 22 -21.71 -5.71 5.04
CA PHE A 22 -22.67 -5.77 3.93
C PHE A 22 -24.11 -6.00 4.38
N SER A 23 -24.39 -5.82 5.68
CA SER A 23 -25.71 -6.03 6.27
C SER A 23 -26.70 -4.90 6.02
N ARG A 24 -26.20 -3.67 5.82
CA ARG A 24 -27.02 -2.47 5.61
C ARG A 24 -26.63 -1.77 4.31
N ALA A 25 -27.08 -2.30 3.18
CA ALA A 25 -27.06 -1.55 1.94
C ALA A 25 -28.20 -0.53 1.94
N VAL A 26 -27.92 0.71 1.55
CA VAL A 26 -28.94 1.68 1.15
C VAL A 26 -28.83 1.93 -0.36
N ASP A 27 -29.78 2.66 -0.94
CA ASP A 27 -29.79 2.96 -2.39
C ASP A 27 -28.46 3.56 -2.88
N GLU A 28 -27.73 4.23 -1.99
CA GLU A 28 -26.45 4.91 -2.24
C GLU A 28 -25.20 4.04 -1.97
N GLY A 29 -25.31 2.78 -1.57
CA GLY A 29 -24.17 1.87 -1.31
C GLY A 29 -24.05 1.42 0.15
N TRP A 30 -22.85 0.97 0.54
CA TRP A 30 -22.53 0.60 1.94
C TRP A 30 -21.63 1.65 2.56
N PHE A 31 -21.94 2.12 3.76
CA PHE A 31 -21.20 3.20 4.40
C PHE A 31 -20.38 2.70 5.57
N SER A 32 -19.16 3.21 5.72
CA SER A 32 -18.33 2.90 6.87
C SER A 32 -18.90 3.45 8.17
N GLN A 33 -18.58 2.77 9.26
CA GLN A 33 -18.71 3.28 10.63
C GLN A 33 -17.29 3.49 11.21
N GLY A 34 -17.08 4.53 12.01
CA GLY A 34 -15.78 4.84 12.63
C GLY A 34 -15.46 6.33 12.62
N SER A 35 -14.22 6.67 13.01
CA SER A 35 -13.77 8.07 13.13
C SER A 35 -13.55 8.78 11.79
N ALA A 36 -13.35 8.06 10.68
CA ALA A 36 -13.27 8.63 9.34
C ALA A 36 -14.60 9.22 8.84
N GLY A 37 -15.70 8.96 9.56
CA GLY A 37 -17.04 9.29 9.12
C GLY A 37 -17.58 8.29 8.10
N SER A 38 -18.57 8.72 7.34
CA SER A 38 -19.34 7.89 6.43
C SER A 38 -18.69 7.85 5.04
N CYS A 39 -17.80 6.88 4.79
CA CYS A 39 -17.18 6.65 3.50
C CYS A 39 -18.00 5.61 2.71
N PRO A 40 -18.60 5.98 1.56
CA PRO A 40 -19.40 5.07 0.76
C PRO A 40 -18.53 4.09 -0.03
N LEU A 41 -18.87 2.82 0.05
CA LEU A 41 -18.38 1.73 -0.78
C LEU A 41 -19.41 1.44 -1.87
N TYR A 42 -18.96 1.52 -3.11
CA TYR A 42 -19.72 1.19 -4.30
C TYR A 42 -19.20 -0.08 -4.96
N LEU A 43 -20.03 -0.69 -5.80
CA LEU A 43 -19.64 -1.75 -6.72
C LEU A 43 -19.18 -1.17 -8.04
N LYS A 44 -18.26 -1.87 -8.69
CA LYS A 44 -17.79 -1.52 -10.03
C LYS A 44 -17.34 -2.77 -10.78
N ARG A 45 -17.51 -2.75 -12.09
CA ARG A 45 -16.91 -3.69 -13.04
C ARG A 45 -15.73 -3.01 -13.71
N ILE A 46 -14.66 -3.73 -14.01
CA ILE A 46 -13.52 -3.16 -14.73
C ILE A 46 -13.99 -2.67 -16.11
N GLY A 47 -13.49 -1.50 -16.52
CA GLY A 47 -13.91 -0.83 -17.74
C GLY A 47 -15.08 0.15 -17.56
N ASP A 48 -15.84 0.05 -16.47
CA ASP A 48 -16.91 1.00 -16.20
C ASP A 48 -16.36 2.36 -15.71
N THR A 49 -16.95 3.43 -16.23
CA THR A 49 -16.67 4.81 -15.80
C THR A 49 -17.53 5.22 -14.60
N THR A 50 -18.60 4.49 -14.31
CA THR A 50 -19.54 4.76 -13.22
C THR A 50 -19.44 3.73 -12.10
N THR A 51 -19.88 4.14 -10.91
CA THR A 51 -20.02 3.29 -9.72
C THR A 51 -21.49 2.96 -9.47
N TYR A 52 -21.76 1.81 -8.85
CA TYR A 52 -23.12 1.31 -8.61
C TYR A 52 -23.34 0.96 -7.14
N SER A 53 -24.59 0.99 -6.69
CA SER A 53 -25.00 0.32 -5.47
C SER A 53 -25.49 -1.10 -5.79
N ALA A 54 -25.82 -1.88 -4.76
CA ALA A 54 -26.46 -3.18 -4.97
C ALA A 54 -27.80 -3.07 -5.72
N PHE A 55 -28.47 -1.92 -5.64
CA PHE A 55 -29.79 -1.68 -6.23
C PHE A 55 -29.72 -1.16 -7.67
N SER A 56 -28.60 -0.55 -8.07
CA SER A 56 -28.39 -0.01 -9.42
C SER A 56 -27.43 -0.84 -10.28
N TRP A 57 -26.98 -2.00 -9.79
CA TRP A 57 -26.08 -2.89 -10.51
C TRP A 57 -26.74 -3.46 -11.78
N PRO A 58 -26.19 -3.19 -12.98
CA PRO A 58 -26.87 -3.48 -14.24
C PRO A 58 -26.57 -4.88 -14.80
N TYR A 59 -25.63 -5.61 -14.21
CA TYR A 59 -25.15 -6.89 -14.75
C TYR A 59 -25.81 -8.09 -14.09
N HIS A 60 -26.25 -9.03 -14.92
CA HIS A 60 -26.94 -10.24 -14.50
C HIS A 60 -26.31 -11.53 -15.06
N ASP A 61 -25.14 -11.41 -15.71
CA ASP A 61 -24.35 -12.59 -16.09
C ASP A 61 -23.77 -13.30 -14.85
N LEU A 62 -23.53 -14.61 -14.96
CA LEU A 62 -23.11 -15.48 -13.85
C LEU A 62 -21.85 -14.97 -13.11
N GLU A 63 -20.91 -14.37 -13.85
CA GLU A 63 -19.66 -13.87 -13.30
C GLU A 63 -19.85 -12.55 -12.55
N SER A 64 -20.78 -11.72 -13.02
CA SER A 64 -21.04 -10.37 -12.51
C SER A 64 -22.25 -10.28 -11.57
N GLU A 65 -23.03 -11.36 -11.38
CA GLU A 65 -24.18 -11.33 -10.48
C GLU A 65 -23.75 -11.13 -9.02
N ILE A 66 -24.48 -10.27 -8.30
CA ILE A 66 -24.27 -10.02 -6.87
C ILE A 66 -24.69 -11.27 -6.11
N LYS A 67 -23.77 -11.84 -5.33
CA LYS A 67 -24.04 -12.96 -4.43
C LYS A 67 -23.69 -12.59 -3.01
N PHE A 68 -24.48 -13.12 -2.09
CA PHE A 68 -24.22 -13.01 -0.66
C PHE A 68 -23.99 -14.37 -0.03
N ASP A 69 -23.27 -14.36 1.09
CA ASP A 69 -23.07 -15.52 1.95
C ASP A 69 -23.27 -15.11 3.41
N GLU A 70 -24.19 -15.79 4.10
CA GLU A 70 -24.56 -15.48 5.49
C GLU A 70 -23.75 -16.30 6.53
N SER A 71 -22.88 -17.20 6.07
CA SER A 71 -22.06 -18.05 6.96
C SER A 71 -20.86 -17.34 7.60
N GLY A 72 -20.58 -16.11 7.19
CA GLY A 72 -19.44 -15.36 7.70
C GLY A 72 -19.61 -14.88 9.14
N PRO A 73 -18.49 -14.55 9.83
CA PRO A 73 -18.50 -14.14 11.23
C PRO A 73 -19.27 -12.84 11.54
N LEU A 74 -19.47 -11.97 10.56
CA LEU A 74 -20.25 -10.73 10.58
C LEU A 74 -21.62 -10.90 9.90
N GLY A 75 -21.88 -12.07 9.32
CA GLY A 75 -23.22 -12.59 9.00
C GLY A 75 -23.81 -12.11 7.68
N LYS A 76 -23.11 -11.33 6.87
CA LYS A 76 -23.50 -11.06 5.49
C LYS A 76 -22.29 -10.61 4.68
N ALA A 77 -21.76 -11.52 3.89
CA ALA A 77 -20.62 -11.30 3.02
C ALA A 77 -21.05 -11.13 1.58
N ILE A 78 -20.33 -10.32 0.82
CA ILE A 78 -20.53 -10.13 -0.61
C ILE A 78 -19.44 -10.85 -1.41
N ARG A 79 -19.81 -11.45 -2.55
CA ARG A 79 -18.87 -12.04 -3.49
C ARG A 79 -18.17 -10.96 -4.33
N PHE A 80 -16.85 -10.95 -4.31
CA PHE A 80 -16.02 -10.29 -5.30
C PHE A 80 -15.41 -11.32 -6.24
N ASN A 81 -15.40 -11.02 -7.54
CA ASN A 81 -15.00 -11.97 -8.57
C ASN A 81 -14.20 -11.26 -9.65
N ARG A 82 -12.87 -11.27 -9.48
CA ARG A 82 -11.92 -10.71 -10.44
C ARG A 82 -12.27 -9.25 -10.78
N GLY A 83 -12.28 -8.89 -12.06
CA GLY A 83 -12.74 -7.59 -12.56
C GLY A 83 -14.24 -7.50 -12.81
N TYR A 84 -15.01 -8.58 -12.63
CA TYR A 84 -16.46 -8.57 -12.87
C TYR A 84 -17.20 -7.77 -11.81
N ILE A 85 -16.75 -7.87 -10.56
CA ILE A 85 -17.29 -7.12 -9.44
C ILE A 85 -16.20 -6.90 -8.38
N TYR A 86 -15.92 -5.64 -8.09
CA TYR A 86 -15.06 -5.20 -6.99
C TYR A 86 -15.68 -4.01 -6.24
N GLY A 87 -15.23 -3.79 -5.01
CA GLY A 87 -15.64 -2.66 -4.18
C GLY A 87 -14.70 -1.47 -4.35
N GLU A 88 -15.24 -0.25 -4.44
CA GLU A 88 -14.48 1.00 -4.51
C GLU A 88 -15.06 2.04 -3.55
N VAL A 89 -14.21 2.59 -2.69
CA VAL A 89 -14.45 3.86 -2.00
C VAL A 89 -13.67 4.93 -2.76
N PRO A 90 -14.33 5.87 -3.46
CA PRO A 90 -13.64 6.88 -4.23
C PRO A 90 -12.78 7.79 -3.35
N ARG A 91 -11.58 8.12 -3.80
CA ARG A 91 -10.59 8.93 -3.06
C ARG A 91 -11.16 10.25 -2.52
N LYS A 92 -12.05 10.90 -3.28
CA LYS A 92 -12.70 12.17 -2.88
C LYS A 92 -13.42 12.13 -1.52
N TYR A 93 -13.84 10.95 -1.05
CA TYR A 93 -14.55 10.81 0.23
C TYR A 93 -13.61 10.70 1.43
N PHE A 94 -12.32 10.46 1.21
CA PHE A 94 -11.38 10.23 2.30
C PHE A 94 -10.02 10.90 2.14
N ASP A 95 -9.76 11.63 1.05
CA ASP A 95 -8.50 12.36 0.90
C ASP A 95 -8.31 13.35 2.06
N ARG A 96 -7.14 13.29 2.73
CA ARG A 96 -6.85 14.05 3.95
C ARG A 96 -7.77 13.75 5.16
N MET A 97 -8.55 12.68 5.10
CA MET A 97 -9.37 12.18 6.21
C MET A 97 -8.64 11.02 6.93
N PRO A 98 -9.11 10.56 8.10
CA PRO A 98 -8.44 9.49 8.86
C PRO A 98 -8.16 8.18 8.09
N LEU A 99 -8.94 7.84 7.06
CA LEU A 99 -8.69 6.67 6.21
C LEU A 99 -7.51 6.86 5.23
N ASP A 100 -7.10 8.09 4.93
CA ASP A 100 -5.92 8.40 4.11
C ASP A 100 -4.64 8.22 4.93
N ILE A 101 -4.36 6.99 5.36
CA ILE A 101 -3.21 6.64 6.19
C ILE A 101 -1.93 6.76 5.38
N HIS A 102 -1.00 7.60 5.86
CA HIS A 102 0.29 7.86 5.22
C HIS A 102 1.36 8.31 6.22
N GLY A 103 2.61 8.48 5.77
CA GLY A 103 3.71 8.88 6.64
C GLY A 103 4.07 7.82 7.68
N HIS A 104 4.41 8.25 8.89
CA HIS A 104 4.68 7.35 10.02
C HIS A 104 3.42 7.18 10.90
N GLN A 105 2.24 7.11 10.29
CA GLN A 105 1.00 6.85 11.02
C GLN A 105 0.89 5.35 11.33
N PRO A 106 0.70 4.94 12.61
CA PRO A 106 0.45 3.55 12.94
C PRO A 106 -0.93 3.14 12.41
N PHE A 107 -1.06 1.87 12.03
CA PHE A 107 -2.37 1.33 11.68
C PHE A 107 -2.44 -0.18 11.81
N THR A 108 -3.68 -0.69 11.85
CA THR A 108 -4.01 -2.10 11.64
C THR A 108 -5.18 -2.20 10.67
N MET A 109 -5.10 -3.09 9.69
CA MET A 109 -6.21 -3.45 8.81
C MET A 109 -6.53 -4.93 8.99
N ILE A 110 -7.81 -5.27 9.13
CA ILE A 110 -8.31 -6.65 9.22
C ILE A 110 -9.48 -6.84 8.25
N ALA A 111 -9.51 -7.99 7.58
CA ALA A 111 -10.58 -8.41 6.68
C ALA A 111 -10.98 -9.86 6.96
N TRP A 112 -12.29 -10.12 6.98
CA TRP A 112 -12.85 -11.47 7.13
C TRP A 112 -13.27 -11.99 5.77
N VAL A 113 -12.62 -13.05 5.32
CA VAL A 113 -12.69 -13.49 3.93
C VAL A 113 -12.86 -15.00 3.81
N LYS A 114 -13.45 -15.41 2.69
CA LYS A 114 -13.52 -16.81 2.26
C LYS A 114 -13.20 -16.88 0.78
N PHE A 115 -12.02 -17.41 0.45
CA PHE A 115 -11.61 -17.61 -0.95
C PHE A 115 -12.31 -18.82 -1.56
N PHE A 116 -12.54 -18.79 -2.87
CA PHE A 116 -13.11 -19.94 -3.62
C PHE A 116 -12.38 -20.18 -4.96
N GLY A 117 -11.25 -19.51 -5.17
CA GLY A 117 -10.51 -19.55 -6.42
C GLY A 117 -9.27 -18.66 -6.35
N HIS A 118 -9.00 -17.92 -7.44
CA HIS A 118 -7.79 -17.12 -7.55
C HIS A 118 -7.61 -16.13 -6.38
N ARG A 119 -6.42 -16.13 -5.78
CA ARG A 119 -6.05 -15.29 -4.64
C ARG A 119 -5.22 -14.11 -5.12
N HIS A 120 -5.62 -12.89 -4.73
CA HIS A 120 -4.92 -11.66 -5.05
C HIS A 120 -5.20 -10.60 -3.98
N LEU A 121 -5.49 -9.34 -4.37
CA LEU A 121 -5.85 -8.25 -3.47
C LEU A 121 -7.15 -8.55 -2.70
N VAL A 122 -7.10 -8.33 -1.39
CA VAL A 122 -8.25 -8.38 -0.49
C VAL A 122 -8.83 -6.99 -0.28
N ALA A 123 -8.03 -6.06 0.25
CA ALA A 123 -8.46 -4.69 0.48
C ALA A 123 -7.26 -3.73 0.64
N GLY A 124 -7.45 -2.45 0.33
CA GLY A 124 -6.46 -1.40 0.62
C GLY A 124 -6.48 -0.24 -0.37
N ILE A 125 -5.53 0.67 -0.21
CA ILE A 125 -5.31 1.80 -1.14
C ILE A 125 -4.17 1.40 -2.08
N TRP A 126 -4.53 0.83 -3.22
CA TRP A 126 -3.58 0.21 -4.13
C TRP A 126 -3.94 0.36 -5.61
N ASP A 127 -3.12 1.12 -6.32
CA ASP A 127 -3.15 1.20 -7.79
C ASP A 127 -1.73 1.04 -8.35
N GLU A 128 -1.62 0.12 -9.28
CA GLU A 128 -0.38 -0.34 -9.86
C GLU A 128 0.27 0.64 -10.85
N GLY A 129 -0.48 1.60 -11.40
CA GLY A 129 0.07 2.66 -12.22
C GLY A 129 0.70 2.21 -13.54
N GLY A 130 0.23 1.09 -14.12
CA GLY A 130 0.54 0.75 -15.51
C GLY A 130 1.92 0.17 -15.76
N TRP A 131 2.43 -0.60 -14.80
CA TRP A 131 3.72 -1.32 -14.90
C TRP A 131 4.97 -0.46 -15.04
N SER A 132 4.85 0.88 -15.05
CA SER A 132 6.01 1.76 -14.95
C SER A 132 6.58 1.70 -13.54
N LYS A 133 7.88 1.42 -13.43
CA LYS A 133 8.60 1.35 -12.15
C LYS A 133 8.58 2.66 -11.35
N TYR A 134 8.28 3.77 -12.02
CA TYR A 134 8.20 5.11 -11.44
C TYR A 134 6.77 5.65 -11.34
N ALA A 135 5.75 4.84 -11.62
CA ALA A 135 4.34 5.25 -11.57
C ALA A 135 3.51 4.37 -10.62
N GLY A 136 2.39 4.91 -10.16
CA GLY A 136 1.46 4.23 -9.27
C GLY A 136 1.13 5.04 -8.02
N ARG A 137 0.13 4.54 -7.30
CA ARG A 137 -0.53 5.22 -6.17
C ARG A 137 -0.73 4.28 -4.98
N ARG A 138 0.24 3.40 -4.75
CA ARG A 138 0.21 2.34 -3.72
C ARG A 138 0.50 2.92 -2.34
N GLN A 139 -0.36 2.71 -1.35
CA GLN A 139 -0.09 3.07 0.06
C GLN A 139 0.11 1.80 0.89
N TYR A 140 -0.97 1.05 1.11
CA TYR A 140 -0.98 -0.20 1.83
C TYR A 140 -2.11 -1.09 1.32
N ALA A 141 -1.93 -2.41 1.37
CA ALA A 141 -2.96 -3.37 0.99
C ALA A 141 -2.69 -4.78 1.52
N LEU A 142 -3.77 -5.52 1.76
CA LEU A 142 -3.75 -6.95 2.04
C LEU A 142 -3.89 -7.73 0.74
N PHE A 143 -3.06 -8.76 0.61
CA PHE A 143 -3.06 -9.72 -0.48
C PHE A 143 -3.01 -11.14 0.07
N ALA A 144 -3.42 -12.09 -0.76
CA ALA A 144 -3.21 -13.52 -0.57
C ALA A 144 -2.58 -14.11 -1.84
N GLY A 145 -1.79 -15.19 -1.70
CA GLY A 145 -1.39 -16.00 -2.85
C GLY A 145 -0.34 -15.38 -3.78
N LEU A 146 0.45 -14.40 -3.32
CA LEU A 146 1.51 -13.77 -4.12
C LEU A 146 2.90 -14.32 -3.78
N PHE A 147 3.86 -14.16 -4.69
CA PHE A 147 5.27 -14.50 -4.49
C PHE A 147 5.51 -15.98 -4.11
N ASN A 148 4.70 -16.88 -4.68
CA ASN A 148 4.70 -18.32 -4.40
C ASN A 148 4.48 -18.62 -2.91
N GLN A 149 3.67 -17.80 -2.22
CA GLN A 149 3.25 -18.01 -0.84
C GLN A 149 1.73 -18.16 -0.78
N ASP A 150 1.26 -19.14 -0.01
CA ASP A 150 -0.17 -19.44 0.12
C ASP A 150 -0.85 -18.68 1.27
N GLY A 151 -0.08 -17.90 2.04
CA GLY A 151 -0.54 -17.20 3.24
C GLY A 151 -0.90 -15.72 3.03
N VAL A 152 -0.82 -14.95 4.12
CA VAL A 152 -1.24 -13.55 4.20
C VAL A 152 -0.08 -12.62 3.86
N ILE A 153 -0.34 -11.63 3.01
CA ILE A 153 0.69 -10.68 2.56
C ILE A 153 0.22 -9.26 2.85
N GLY A 154 0.94 -8.57 3.73
CA GLY A 154 0.74 -7.16 4.05
C GLY A 154 1.69 -6.30 3.23
N HIS A 155 1.19 -5.68 2.15
CA HIS A 155 1.96 -4.77 1.34
C HIS A 155 1.91 -3.34 1.88
N ILE A 156 3.06 -2.67 1.85
CA ILE A 156 3.20 -1.25 2.18
C ILE A 156 4.15 -0.61 1.18
N SER A 157 3.97 0.67 0.89
CA SER A 157 4.83 1.38 -0.05
C SER A 157 5.27 2.72 0.50
N THR A 158 6.50 3.11 0.17
CA THR A 158 7.06 4.44 0.46
C THR A 158 7.17 5.33 -0.78
N THR A 159 7.16 4.72 -1.97
CA THR A 159 7.34 5.42 -3.26
C THR A 159 6.02 5.58 -4.02
N GLY A 160 4.99 4.80 -3.68
CA GLY A 160 3.78 4.67 -4.48
C GLY A 160 3.95 3.83 -5.76
N ALA A 161 5.19 3.51 -6.10
CA ALA A 161 5.60 2.84 -7.33
C ALA A 161 6.34 1.52 -7.01
N ALA A 162 7.29 1.11 -7.85
CA ALA A 162 8.19 0.02 -7.53
C ALA A 162 8.95 0.31 -6.23
N SER A 163 9.24 -0.75 -5.46
CA SER A 163 9.96 -0.60 -4.20
C SER A 163 11.44 -0.28 -4.41
N TYR A 164 12.03 -0.79 -5.48
CA TYR A 164 13.46 -0.73 -5.77
C TYR A 164 13.68 -0.41 -7.26
N PRO A 165 13.24 0.77 -7.74
CA PRO A 165 13.29 1.11 -9.16
C PRO A 165 14.71 1.22 -9.75
N GLN A 166 15.74 1.22 -8.90
CA GLN A 166 17.15 1.19 -9.28
C GLN A 166 17.64 -0.20 -9.70
N SER A 167 16.98 -1.26 -9.27
CA SER A 167 17.32 -2.62 -9.66
C SER A 167 16.82 -2.89 -11.09
N GLU A 168 17.61 -3.64 -11.86
CA GLU A 168 17.28 -3.99 -13.25
C GLU A 168 16.99 -5.49 -13.40
N ILE A 169 17.00 -6.28 -12.32
CA ILE A 169 16.64 -7.69 -12.39
C ILE A 169 15.13 -7.88 -12.58
N ALA A 170 14.74 -9.06 -13.08
CA ALA A 170 13.34 -9.37 -13.34
C ALA A 170 12.44 -9.17 -12.10
N GLY A 171 11.36 -8.43 -12.29
CA GLY A 171 10.37 -8.11 -11.28
C GLY A 171 10.72 -6.89 -10.42
N SER A 172 11.78 -6.14 -10.71
CA SER A 172 12.09 -4.86 -10.05
C SER A 172 11.08 -3.76 -10.36
N GLN A 173 10.27 -3.92 -11.41
CA GLN A 173 9.17 -3.01 -11.76
C GLN A 173 7.98 -3.08 -10.80
N TYR A 174 7.93 -4.09 -9.92
CA TYR A 174 6.81 -4.30 -9.00
C TYR A 174 7.07 -3.72 -7.61
N ALA A 175 6.01 -3.55 -6.83
CA ALA A 175 6.14 -3.30 -5.40
C ALA A 175 6.54 -4.61 -4.70
N ARG A 176 7.64 -4.57 -3.94
CA ARG A 176 8.28 -5.73 -3.31
C ARG A 176 8.34 -5.62 -1.78
N ILE A 177 8.14 -4.44 -1.19
CA ILE A 177 8.08 -4.27 0.26
C ILE A 177 6.77 -4.88 0.78
N ARG A 178 6.89 -5.95 1.56
CA ARG A 178 5.77 -6.75 2.08
C ARG A 178 6.14 -7.58 3.30
N ALA A 179 5.24 -7.64 4.28
CA ALA A 179 5.26 -8.66 5.31
C ALA A 179 4.54 -9.92 4.80
N ILE A 180 5.02 -11.11 5.17
CA ILE A 180 4.49 -12.40 4.70
C ILE A 180 4.27 -13.33 5.89
N ASP A 181 3.01 -13.57 6.24
CA ASP A 181 2.69 -14.72 7.08
C ASP A 181 2.66 -15.98 6.19
N PRO A 182 3.53 -16.97 6.42
CA PRO A 182 3.68 -18.14 5.55
C PRO A 182 2.59 -19.17 5.75
N MET A 183 1.72 -19.04 6.76
CA MET A 183 0.74 -20.08 7.08
C MET A 183 -0.28 -20.21 5.95
N PRO A 184 -0.42 -21.41 5.35
CA PRO A 184 -1.40 -21.63 4.31
C PRO A 184 -2.80 -21.68 4.92
N PHE A 185 -3.80 -21.41 4.07
CA PHE A 185 -5.21 -21.62 4.37
C PHE A 185 -5.92 -22.21 3.15
N LEU A 186 -7.03 -22.90 3.38
CA LEU A 186 -7.80 -23.57 2.34
C LEU A 186 -8.85 -22.65 1.73
N ASP A 187 -9.26 -22.98 0.51
CA ASP A 187 -10.45 -22.38 -0.07
C ASP A 187 -11.70 -22.89 0.65
N ASN A 188 -12.75 -22.06 0.64
CA ASN A 188 -14.05 -22.28 1.26
C ASN A 188 -14.07 -22.27 2.79
N GLU A 189 -12.98 -21.83 3.43
CA GLU A 189 -12.91 -21.57 4.87
C GLU A 189 -12.92 -20.08 5.17
N TRP A 190 -13.59 -19.71 6.26
CA TRP A 190 -13.53 -18.33 6.77
C TRP A 190 -12.22 -18.12 7.51
N ILE A 191 -11.49 -17.09 7.11
CA ILE A 191 -10.27 -16.63 7.76
C ILE A 191 -10.36 -15.14 8.07
N ALA A 192 -9.59 -14.70 9.05
CA ALA A 192 -9.30 -13.29 9.27
C ALA A 192 -7.86 -13.00 8.83
N MET A 193 -7.71 -12.14 7.84
CA MET A 193 -6.41 -11.66 7.38
C MET A 193 -6.17 -10.27 7.94
N ALA A 194 -5.01 -10.01 8.53
CA ALA A 194 -4.68 -8.67 9.00
C ALA A 194 -3.24 -8.26 8.67
N MET A 195 -3.00 -6.96 8.67
CA MET A 195 -1.67 -6.38 8.68
C MET A 195 -1.61 -5.18 9.62
N SER A 196 -0.43 -4.91 10.16
CA SER A 196 -0.17 -3.69 10.94
C SER A 196 1.12 -3.02 10.50
N TYR A 197 1.22 -1.72 10.76
CA TYR A 197 2.46 -0.97 10.72
C TYR A 197 2.67 -0.25 12.03
N ASP A 198 3.79 -0.54 12.68
CA ASP A 198 4.27 0.14 13.88
C ASP A 198 5.45 1.06 13.50
N PRO A 199 5.28 2.40 13.52
CA PRO A 199 6.35 3.34 13.22
C PRO A 199 7.38 3.48 14.36
N ASN A 200 7.05 3.07 15.60
CA ASN A 200 7.99 3.11 16.72
C ASN A 200 8.99 1.97 16.63
N GLU A 201 8.50 0.77 16.28
CA GLU A 201 9.36 -0.39 16.00
C GLU A 201 9.89 -0.40 14.56
N GLN A 202 9.29 0.39 13.67
CA GLN A 202 9.54 0.38 12.22
C GLN A 202 9.24 -0.98 11.59
N LEU A 203 8.16 -1.63 12.02
CA LEU A 203 7.81 -2.98 11.61
C LEU A 203 6.45 -3.05 10.92
N VAL A 204 6.38 -3.85 9.87
CA VAL A 204 5.12 -4.30 9.27
C VAL A 204 4.92 -5.76 9.62
N ARG A 205 3.71 -6.12 10.05
CA ARG A 205 3.35 -7.50 10.36
C ARG A 205 2.16 -7.94 9.52
N ALA A 206 2.16 -9.20 9.11
CA ALA A 206 1.02 -9.89 8.54
C ALA A 206 0.53 -10.94 9.55
N TYR A 207 -0.78 -11.15 9.60
CA TYR A 207 -1.43 -12.04 10.56
C TYR A 207 -2.47 -12.91 9.87
N LEU A 208 -2.48 -14.19 10.20
CA LEU A 208 -3.57 -15.12 9.89
C LEU A 208 -4.32 -15.47 11.17
N ASN A 209 -5.63 -15.24 11.17
CA ASN A 209 -6.54 -15.53 12.29
C ASN A 209 -6.10 -14.90 13.63
N GLY A 210 -5.40 -13.78 13.53
CA GLY A 210 -4.90 -12.99 14.65
C GLY A 210 -3.52 -13.36 15.18
N LYS A 211 -2.85 -14.35 14.60
CA LYS A 211 -1.47 -14.73 14.93
C LYS A 211 -0.53 -14.27 13.82
N ALA A 212 0.64 -13.74 14.19
CA ALA A 212 1.72 -13.48 13.26
C ALA A 212 2.77 -14.58 13.39
N THR A 213 3.03 -15.28 12.29
CA THR A 213 4.06 -16.31 12.24
C THR A 213 5.38 -15.69 11.81
N GLU A 214 6.44 -15.88 12.61
CA GLU A 214 7.78 -15.43 12.23
C GLU A 214 8.24 -16.11 10.94
N TYR A 215 8.78 -15.31 10.02
CA TYR A 215 9.22 -15.83 8.73
C TYR A 215 10.43 -15.06 8.20
N ARG A 216 11.31 -15.77 7.51
CA ARG A 216 12.52 -15.22 6.91
C ARG A 216 12.57 -15.60 5.43
N LEU A 217 12.69 -14.60 4.58
CA LEU A 217 12.79 -14.74 3.14
C LEU A 217 13.46 -13.47 2.60
N THR A 218 14.55 -13.63 1.85
CA THR A 218 15.14 -12.50 1.15
C THR A 218 14.48 -12.35 -0.21
N ASP A 219 13.87 -11.19 -0.46
CA ASP A 219 13.36 -10.86 -1.79
C ASP A 219 14.54 -10.70 -2.78
N PRO A 220 14.49 -11.32 -3.97
CA PRO A 220 15.62 -11.28 -4.90
C PRO A 220 15.97 -9.87 -5.39
N VAL A 221 14.99 -8.96 -5.49
CA VAL A 221 15.26 -7.57 -5.90
C VAL A 221 15.86 -6.79 -4.74
N ALA A 222 15.42 -7.04 -3.51
CA ALA A 222 16.07 -6.47 -2.34
C ALA A 222 17.50 -6.98 -2.18
N GLN A 223 17.77 -8.26 -2.48
CA GLN A 223 19.12 -8.82 -2.48
C GLN A 223 20.03 -8.11 -3.49
N ASP A 224 19.53 -7.86 -4.71
CA ASP A 224 20.27 -7.15 -5.76
C ASP A 224 20.68 -5.73 -5.33
N VAL A 225 19.81 -5.04 -4.60
CA VAL A 225 20.08 -3.68 -4.10
C VAL A 225 21.00 -3.65 -2.87
N PHE A 226 20.70 -4.46 -1.86
CA PHE A 226 21.33 -4.34 -0.55
C PHE A 226 22.50 -5.32 -0.34
N ASN A 227 22.66 -6.29 -1.22
CA ASN A 227 23.68 -7.34 -1.13
C ASN A 227 23.76 -8.00 0.27
N TYR A 228 22.60 -8.38 0.81
CA TYR A 228 22.50 -8.99 2.14
C TYR A 228 23.37 -10.25 2.24
N GLN A 229 24.01 -10.41 3.40
CA GLN A 229 24.85 -11.58 3.71
C GLN A 229 24.06 -12.70 4.42
N GLU A 230 22.86 -12.37 4.92
CA GLU A 230 21.99 -13.30 5.65
C GLU A 230 20.58 -13.29 5.08
N ILE A 231 19.79 -14.31 5.40
CA ILE A 231 18.37 -14.33 5.05
C ILE A 231 17.62 -13.28 5.89
N GLN A 232 16.88 -12.40 5.22
CA GLN A 232 16.19 -11.29 5.86
C GLN A 232 14.87 -11.70 6.52
N LYS A 233 14.40 -10.93 7.50
CA LYS A 233 13.06 -11.11 8.07
C LYS A 233 12.00 -10.69 7.06
N ALA A 234 10.97 -11.52 6.93
CA ALA A 234 9.81 -11.29 6.10
C ALA A 234 8.52 -11.13 6.91
N ASN A 235 8.49 -11.59 8.17
CA ASN A 235 7.44 -11.26 9.13
C ASN A 235 8.01 -11.37 10.56
N PRO A 236 8.03 -10.28 11.35
CA PRO A 236 7.80 -8.90 10.90
C PRO A 236 8.81 -8.47 9.82
N LEU A 237 8.40 -7.58 8.93
CA LEU A 237 9.27 -6.90 7.97
C LEU A 237 9.77 -5.57 8.55
N ASP A 238 11.06 -5.28 8.39
CA ASP A 238 11.62 -3.95 8.66
C ASP A 238 11.17 -2.93 7.61
N PHE A 239 10.53 -1.85 8.06
CA PHE A 239 10.03 -0.73 7.24
C PHE A 239 10.30 0.61 7.94
N PRO A 240 11.52 1.18 7.77
CA PRO A 240 11.90 2.48 8.36
C PRO A 240 11.35 3.69 7.60
N GLY A 241 10.69 3.47 6.45
CA GLY A 241 10.18 4.51 5.58
C GLY A 241 8.81 5.06 6.01
N PRO A 242 8.43 6.25 5.52
CA PRO A 242 7.06 6.69 5.59
C PRO A 242 6.19 5.91 4.58
N ILE A 243 4.93 5.67 4.92
CA ILE A 243 3.91 5.24 3.97
C ILE A 243 3.70 6.35 2.94
N TYR A 244 3.63 5.95 1.68
CA TYR A 244 3.41 6.83 0.54
C TYR A 244 2.13 7.64 0.69
N SER A 245 2.18 8.88 0.21
CA SER A 245 1.04 9.70 -0.14
C SER A 245 1.35 10.44 -1.44
N PRO A 246 0.35 10.77 -2.28
CA PRO A 246 0.55 11.67 -3.42
C PRO A 246 1.19 13.02 -3.05
N ARG A 247 1.16 13.40 -1.76
CA ARG A 247 1.72 14.65 -1.23
C ARG A 247 2.99 14.46 -0.41
N ALA A 248 3.35 13.23 -0.06
CA ALA A 248 4.50 12.93 0.77
C ALA A 248 5.07 11.56 0.38
N MET A 249 6.25 11.53 -0.25
CA MET A 249 6.77 10.31 -0.88
C MET A 249 8.29 10.24 -0.89
N ILE A 250 8.83 9.02 -0.99
CA ILE A 250 10.25 8.81 -1.28
C ILE A 250 10.47 8.69 -2.78
N LEU A 251 11.42 9.47 -3.30
CA LEU A 251 12.02 9.29 -4.60
C LEU A 251 13.35 8.54 -4.43
N LYS A 252 13.57 7.49 -5.23
CA LYS A 252 14.79 6.68 -5.19
C LYS A 252 15.59 6.91 -6.45
N PHE A 253 16.88 7.24 -6.28
CA PHE A 253 17.78 7.45 -7.42
C PHE A 253 18.28 6.12 -7.97
N ASN A 254 18.77 6.13 -9.20
CA ASN A 254 19.41 5.00 -9.87
C ASN A 254 20.84 5.37 -10.29
N GLY A 255 21.56 4.40 -10.89
CA GLY A 255 22.84 4.63 -11.57
C GLY A 255 24.06 4.83 -10.67
N TYR A 256 24.00 4.38 -9.41
CA TYR A 256 25.15 4.16 -8.52
C TYR A 256 25.36 2.65 -8.34
N ASN A 257 26.56 2.26 -7.90
CA ASN A 257 26.92 0.86 -7.66
C ASN A 257 27.45 0.69 -6.23
N ILE A 258 26.96 -0.30 -5.50
CA ILE A 258 27.45 -0.63 -4.17
C ILE A 258 28.95 -1.00 -4.15
N GLU A 259 29.48 -1.58 -5.23
CA GLU A 259 30.90 -1.96 -5.31
C GLU A 259 31.83 -0.75 -5.45
N ASP A 260 31.39 0.29 -6.16
CA ASP A 260 32.18 1.48 -6.47
C ASP A 260 31.91 2.64 -5.50
N ASP A 261 30.64 2.80 -5.11
CA ASP A 261 30.15 3.90 -4.29
C ASP A 261 29.93 3.51 -2.83
N PHE A 262 29.89 2.21 -2.50
CA PHE A 262 29.56 1.69 -1.15
C PHE A 262 28.18 2.16 -0.63
N VAL A 263 27.30 2.58 -1.53
CA VAL A 263 25.93 3.02 -1.23
C VAL A 263 24.94 2.00 -1.76
N CYS A 264 24.11 1.44 -0.86
CA CYS A 264 23.00 0.56 -1.26
C CYS A 264 21.84 1.35 -1.84
N GLU A 265 21.55 2.53 -1.26
CA GLU A 265 20.41 3.32 -1.72
C GLU A 265 20.54 4.82 -1.45
N HIS A 266 20.22 5.63 -2.45
CA HIS A 266 19.99 7.06 -2.31
C HIS A 266 18.48 7.37 -2.37
N GLN A 267 18.01 8.15 -1.40
CA GLN A 267 16.60 8.50 -1.26
C GLN A 267 16.41 10.00 -1.03
N LEU A 268 15.36 10.56 -1.62
CA LEU A 268 14.85 11.89 -1.31
C LEU A 268 13.40 11.77 -0.85
N TYR A 269 13.15 12.00 0.45
CA TYR A 269 11.81 12.21 0.93
C TYR A 269 11.34 13.63 0.54
N VAL A 270 10.20 13.70 -0.14
CA VAL A 270 9.57 14.93 -0.60
C VAL A 270 8.23 15.05 0.09
N ASP A 271 8.05 16.11 0.89
CA ASP A 271 6.79 16.47 1.55
C ASP A 271 6.29 17.78 0.90
N LEU A 272 5.30 17.66 0.03
CA LEU A 272 4.73 18.77 -0.72
C LEU A 272 3.87 19.68 0.17
N ASP A 273 3.20 19.11 1.16
CA ASP A 273 2.37 19.87 2.10
C ASP A 273 3.24 20.74 3.03
N LYS A 274 4.38 20.21 3.49
CA LYS A 274 5.36 20.95 4.31
C LYS A 274 6.43 21.68 3.50
N GLN A 275 6.43 21.52 2.19
CA GLN A 275 7.45 22.03 1.27
C GLN A 275 8.88 21.68 1.73
N LEU A 276 9.07 20.41 2.10
CA LEU A 276 10.30 19.90 2.71
C LEU A 276 10.91 18.81 1.85
N LEU A 277 12.23 18.86 1.70
CA LEU A 277 13.06 17.81 1.15
C LEU A 277 13.93 17.24 2.27
N ASN A 278 14.07 15.93 2.36
CA ASN A 278 14.99 15.27 3.28
C ASN A 278 15.74 14.17 2.56
N TYR A 279 17.05 14.35 2.44
CA TYR A 279 17.90 13.36 1.81
C TYR A 279 18.30 12.28 2.81
N ARG A 280 18.23 11.02 2.36
CA ARG A 280 18.65 9.84 3.12
C ARG A 280 19.51 8.95 2.24
N ARG A 281 20.36 8.16 2.89
CA ARG A 281 21.30 7.25 2.22
C ARG A 281 21.48 6.00 3.07
N HIS A 282 21.50 4.83 2.44
CA HIS A 282 21.84 3.55 3.06
C HIS A 282 23.23 3.14 2.58
N ASP A 283 24.16 2.98 3.52
CA ASP A 283 25.60 2.84 3.23
C ASP A 283 26.16 1.51 3.73
N VAL A 284 27.19 0.99 3.05
CA VAL A 284 28.05 -0.10 3.53
C VAL A 284 29.44 0.47 3.81
N GLY A 285 29.65 0.95 5.03
CA GLY A 285 30.94 1.50 5.48
C GLY A 285 30.97 3.02 5.59
N ASN A 286 32.18 3.59 5.57
CA ASN A 286 32.38 5.02 5.80
C ASN A 286 32.54 5.77 4.46
N ILE A 287 31.49 6.46 4.03
CA ILE A 287 31.46 7.20 2.77
C ILE A 287 31.92 8.65 2.99
N GLN A 288 33.00 9.04 2.32
CA GLN A 288 33.51 10.43 2.32
C GLN A 288 33.06 11.22 1.09
N ASP A 289 32.36 10.57 0.15
CA ASP A 289 31.86 11.21 -1.05
C ASP A 289 30.84 12.31 -0.73
N SER A 290 30.99 13.43 -1.44
CA SER A 290 30.04 14.53 -1.39
C SER A 290 29.02 14.41 -2.52
N PHE A 291 27.75 14.52 -2.15
CA PHE A 291 26.62 14.49 -3.07
C PHE A 291 25.87 15.82 -3.07
N ARG A 292 25.21 16.14 -4.18
CA ARG A 292 24.38 17.33 -4.36
C ARG A 292 23.11 16.95 -5.08
N ILE A 293 21.99 17.55 -4.67
CA ILE A 293 20.70 17.40 -5.33
C ILE A 293 20.36 18.69 -6.05
N ILE A 294 19.78 18.54 -7.24
CA ILE A 294 19.06 19.60 -7.96
C ILE A 294 17.58 19.17 -8.00
N PHE A 295 16.70 20.04 -7.50
CA PHE A 295 15.26 19.81 -7.39
C PHE A 295 14.49 20.97 -8.04
N ASP A 296 13.49 20.63 -8.84
CA ASP A 296 12.58 21.60 -9.45
C ASP A 296 11.15 21.02 -9.53
N VAL A 297 10.17 21.90 -9.68
CA VAL A 297 8.77 21.53 -9.89
C VAL A 297 8.27 22.23 -11.13
N HIS A 298 7.75 21.46 -12.09
CA HIS A 298 7.29 21.97 -13.37
C HIS A 298 5.77 21.87 -13.47
N ARG A 299 5.14 22.94 -13.98
CA ARG A 299 3.74 22.97 -14.38
C ARG A 299 3.69 23.37 -15.85
N MET A 300 3.09 22.50 -16.68
CA MET A 300 3.02 22.70 -18.13
C MET A 300 4.41 22.98 -18.76
N GLY A 301 5.45 22.30 -18.26
CA GLY A 301 6.82 22.41 -18.77
C GLY A 301 7.61 23.65 -18.30
N VAL A 302 7.08 24.43 -17.36
CA VAL A 302 7.75 25.62 -16.81
C VAL A 302 7.94 25.46 -15.30
N THR A 303 9.09 25.89 -14.78
CA THR A 303 9.34 25.91 -13.33
C THR A 303 8.30 26.77 -12.60
N ILE A 304 7.80 26.27 -11.47
CA ILE A 304 6.97 27.03 -10.53
C ILE A 304 7.75 27.48 -9.28
N LEU A 305 9.03 27.12 -9.20
CA LEU A 305 9.95 27.65 -8.20
C LEU A 305 10.55 28.98 -8.71
N PRO A 306 11.02 29.87 -7.81
CA PRO A 306 11.77 31.05 -8.24
C PRO A 306 13.01 30.72 -9.07
N ALA A 307 13.65 29.59 -8.75
CA ALA A 307 14.72 28.95 -9.50
C ALA A 307 14.85 27.48 -9.03
N PRO A 308 15.45 26.58 -9.83
CA PRO A 308 15.77 25.22 -9.38
C PRO A 308 16.59 25.24 -8.09
N LEU A 309 16.14 24.49 -7.08
CA LEU A 309 16.81 24.40 -5.80
C LEU A 309 18.02 23.47 -5.91
N THR A 310 19.19 23.93 -5.46
CA THR A 310 20.41 23.13 -5.41
C THR A 310 20.97 23.12 -3.99
N PHE A 311 21.25 21.93 -3.45
CA PHE A 311 21.80 21.78 -2.09
C PHE A 311 22.71 20.56 -1.95
N ILE A 312 23.64 20.63 -1.00
CA ILE A 312 24.49 19.48 -0.64
C ILE A 312 23.64 18.43 0.08
N ALA A 313 23.69 17.21 -0.41
CA ALA A 313 22.90 16.09 0.06
C ALA A 313 23.56 15.47 1.31
N VAL A 314 23.28 16.06 2.46
CA VAL A 314 23.74 15.55 3.77
C VAL A 314 22.65 14.65 4.35
N PRO A 315 22.93 13.36 4.65
CA PRO A 315 21.92 12.46 5.21
C PRO A 315 21.25 13.04 6.47
N GLY A 316 19.93 12.91 6.54
CA GLY A 316 19.12 13.39 7.67
C GLY A 316 18.87 14.89 7.69
N HIS A 317 19.52 15.68 6.83
CA HIS A 317 19.26 17.13 6.76
C HIS A 317 18.03 17.42 5.90
N SER A 318 17.24 18.39 6.37
CA SER A 318 16.07 18.86 5.65
C SER A 318 16.30 20.23 5.04
N VAL A 319 15.76 20.43 3.83
CA VAL A 319 15.83 21.69 3.08
C VAL A 319 14.41 22.05 2.66
N SER A 320 13.98 23.28 2.93
CA SER A 320 12.72 23.78 2.39
C SER A 320 12.92 24.27 0.96
N PHE A 321 11.96 23.96 0.08
CA PHE A 321 11.98 24.42 -1.31
C PHE A 321 11.03 25.58 -1.59
N GLY A 322 10.39 26.12 -0.55
CA GLY A 322 9.65 27.40 -0.54
C GLY A 322 8.99 27.76 -1.87
N THR A 323 7.79 27.24 -2.12
CA THR A 323 7.09 27.52 -3.38
C THR A 323 6.30 28.82 -3.29
N VAL A 324 6.26 29.58 -4.39
CA VAL A 324 5.32 30.72 -4.53
C VAL A 324 3.89 30.22 -4.80
N ALA A 325 3.72 28.97 -5.26
CA ALA A 325 2.45 28.35 -5.59
C ALA A 325 2.37 26.91 -5.07
N THR A 326 1.19 26.50 -4.59
CA THR A 326 0.93 25.13 -4.13
C THR A 326 1.12 24.13 -5.28
N VAL A 327 1.87 23.06 -5.03
CA VAL A 327 2.03 21.92 -5.94
C VAL A 327 0.71 21.17 -6.05
N GLN A 328 0.30 20.83 -7.27
CA GLN A 328 -0.98 20.18 -7.56
C GLN A 328 -0.80 18.92 -8.42
N ALA A 329 -1.88 18.14 -8.56
CA ALA A 329 -1.88 16.99 -9.46
C ALA A 329 -1.51 17.41 -10.90
N SER A 330 -0.78 16.56 -11.61
CA SER A 330 -0.17 16.79 -12.93
C SER A 330 1.08 17.68 -12.96
N ASP A 331 1.47 18.33 -11.86
CA ASP A 331 2.81 18.92 -11.77
C ASP A 331 3.87 17.81 -11.82
N ILE A 332 5.08 18.14 -12.28
CA ILE A 332 6.18 17.19 -12.44
C ILE A 332 7.32 17.58 -11.51
N LEU A 333 7.67 16.69 -10.59
CA LEU A 333 8.89 16.81 -9.79
C LEU A 333 10.07 16.36 -10.65
N ILE A 334 11.07 17.23 -10.79
CA ILE A 334 12.30 16.97 -11.53
C ILE A 334 13.47 16.96 -10.56
N VAL A 335 14.14 15.81 -10.44
CA VAL A 335 15.19 15.63 -9.44
C VAL A 335 16.40 14.91 -10.02
N SER A 336 17.60 15.42 -9.77
CA SER A 336 18.86 14.74 -10.14
C SER A 336 19.86 14.72 -8.98
N LEU A 337 20.65 13.65 -8.93
CA LEU A 337 21.73 13.45 -7.97
C LEU A 337 23.08 13.65 -8.65
N HIS A 338 24.00 14.33 -7.98
CA HIS A 338 25.34 14.61 -8.50
C HIS A 338 26.38 14.23 -7.44
N LYS A 339 27.49 13.61 -7.87
CA LYS A 339 28.65 13.27 -7.02
C LYS A 339 29.83 14.18 -7.36
N LEU A 340 30.57 14.63 -6.35
CA LEU A 340 31.78 15.42 -6.55
C LEU A 340 32.94 14.50 -6.93
N GLN A 341 33.47 14.66 -8.14
CA GLN A 341 34.60 13.89 -8.66
C GLN A 341 35.65 14.84 -9.21
N SER A 342 36.89 14.75 -8.71
CA SER A 342 38.01 15.58 -9.18
C SER A 342 37.70 17.09 -9.20
N GLY A 343 36.93 17.56 -8.22
CA GLY A 343 36.53 18.97 -8.10
C GLY A 343 35.35 19.40 -8.99
N GLN A 344 34.75 18.48 -9.76
CA GLN A 344 33.58 18.74 -10.60
C GLN A 344 32.37 17.92 -10.16
N TRP A 345 31.18 18.51 -10.27
CA TRP A 345 29.92 17.81 -9.99
C TRP A 345 29.46 17.07 -11.24
N THR A 346 29.42 15.75 -11.16
CA THR A 346 28.95 14.87 -12.23
C THR A 346 27.64 14.24 -11.83
N GLN A 347 26.66 14.23 -12.73
CA GLN A 347 25.38 13.57 -12.48
C GLN A 347 25.59 12.06 -12.31
N VAL A 348 24.93 11.48 -11.31
CA VAL A 348 24.86 10.04 -11.07
C VAL A 348 23.47 9.57 -11.47
N GLY A 349 23.43 8.57 -12.35
CA GLY A 349 22.20 8.02 -12.88
C GLY A 349 21.33 9.00 -13.65
N SER A 350 20.03 8.68 -13.71
CA SER A 350 19.06 9.42 -14.50
C SER A 350 18.33 10.48 -13.68
N THR A 351 17.85 11.52 -14.37
CA THR A 351 16.92 12.48 -13.78
C THR A 351 15.57 11.82 -13.54
N ILE A 352 15.08 11.92 -12.31
CA ILE A 352 13.74 11.45 -11.93
C ILE A 352 12.74 12.50 -12.40
N ASN A 353 11.76 12.08 -13.20
CA ASN A 353 10.60 12.87 -13.58
C ASN A 353 9.35 12.21 -12.99
N ARG A 354 8.87 12.70 -11.84
CA ARG A 354 7.72 12.13 -11.13
C ARG A 354 6.51 13.06 -11.27
N THR A 355 5.50 12.62 -12.00
CA THR A 355 4.20 13.30 -12.00
C THR A 355 3.53 13.17 -10.63
N VAL A 356 3.09 14.29 -10.07
CA VAL A 356 2.24 14.33 -8.89
C VAL A 356 0.86 13.79 -9.29
N GLN A 357 0.44 12.70 -8.67
CA GLN A 357 -0.82 12.04 -8.97
C GLN A 357 -1.87 12.38 -7.90
N GLU A 358 -3.15 12.20 -8.22
CA GLU A 358 -4.16 12.03 -7.16
C GLU A 358 -3.90 10.73 -6.40
N GLY A 359 -4.45 10.58 -5.20
CA GLY A 359 -4.37 9.31 -4.47
C GLY A 359 -5.23 8.21 -5.12
N ALA A 360 -4.90 6.94 -4.86
CA ALA A 360 -5.77 5.83 -5.26
C ALA A 360 -7.05 5.80 -4.40
N PRO A 361 -8.16 5.25 -4.93
CA PRO A 361 -9.29 4.85 -4.09
C PRO A 361 -8.89 3.72 -3.14
N PHE A 362 -9.72 3.47 -2.14
CA PHE A 362 -9.66 2.24 -1.35
C PHE A 362 -10.50 1.19 -2.06
N THR A 363 -9.95 0.01 -2.34
CA THR A 363 -10.67 -1.06 -3.05
C THR A 363 -10.79 -2.33 -2.22
N MET A 364 -11.76 -3.17 -2.61
CA MET A 364 -11.98 -4.50 -2.05
C MET A 364 -12.09 -5.52 -3.18
N GLY A 365 -11.36 -6.63 -3.08
CA GLY A 365 -11.37 -7.76 -4.02
C GLY A 365 -10.49 -7.60 -5.28
N ARG A 366 -10.02 -6.38 -5.58
CA ARG A 366 -9.21 -6.14 -6.78
C ARG A 366 -8.26 -4.95 -6.66
N ALA A 367 -7.01 -5.16 -7.10
CA ALA A 367 -6.05 -4.09 -7.37
C ALA A 367 -6.39 -3.39 -8.68
N LEU A 368 -6.17 -2.08 -8.73
CA LEU A 368 -6.38 -1.30 -9.94
C LEU A 368 -5.08 -1.18 -10.72
N GLY A 369 -5.17 -1.20 -12.04
CA GLY A 369 -4.12 -0.76 -12.93
C GLY A 369 -4.71 -0.21 -14.23
N LEU A 370 -4.59 1.11 -14.41
CA LEU A 370 -4.92 1.86 -15.63
C LEU A 370 -6.29 1.62 -16.31
N ALA A 371 -7.22 0.86 -15.73
CA ALA A 371 -8.42 0.38 -16.43
C ALA A 371 -8.11 -0.40 -17.74
N SER A 372 -6.86 -0.82 -17.95
CA SER A 372 -6.40 -1.56 -19.13
C SER A 372 -6.13 -3.04 -18.86
N GLU A 373 -6.40 -3.49 -17.64
CA GLU A 373 -6.20 -4.87 -17.21
C GLU A 373 -7.35 -5.77 -17.66
N GLU A 374 -7.03 -7.04 -17.85
CA GLU A 374 -8.04 -8.03 -18.18
C GLU A 374 -9.06 -8.19 -17.04
N ILE A 375 -10.31 -8.42 -17.43
CA ILE A 375 -11.41 -8.68 -16.50
C ILE A 375 -11.19 -9.94 -15.66
N GLU A 376 -10.32 -10.85 -16.13
CA GLU A 376 -9.98 -12.09 -15.45
C GLU A 376 -9.01 -11.91 -14.28
N HIS A 377 -8.40 -10.73 -14.12
CA HIS A 377 -7.47 -10.48 -13.01
C HIS A 377 -8.19 -10.16 -11.70
N GLY A 378 -7.53 -10.38 -10.56
CA GLY A 378 -8.07 -10.07 -9.23
C GLY A 378 -8.68 -11.27 -8.53
N SER A 379 -9.15 -11.05 -7.30
CA SER A 379 -9.45 -12.15 -6.40
C SER A 379 -10.84 -12.74 -6.60
N GLN A 380 -10.98 -14.01 -6.21
CA GLN A 380 -12.25 -14.73 -6.14
C GLN A 380 -12.52 -15.10 -4.68
N LEU A 381 -13.29 -14.24 -4.01
CA LEU A 381 -13.58 -14.40 -2.59
C LEU A 381 -14.93 -13.81 -2.19
N TYR A 382 -15.40 -14.20 -1.02
CA TYR A 382 -16.38 -13.46 -0.25
C TYR A 382 -15.65 -12.60 0.80
N ILE A 383 -16.11 -11.36 1.00
CA ILE A 383 -15.67 -10.50 2.10
C ILE A 383 -16.88 -10.23 2.98
N ASP A 384 -16.75 -10.49 4.28
CA ASP A 384 -17.82 -10.27 5.27
C ASP A 384 -17.69 -8.92 6.00
N GLY A 385 -16.49 -8.35 5.96
CA GLY A 385 -16.23 -6.98 6.37
C GLY A 385 -14.74 -6.63 6.26
N VAL A 386 -14.47 -5.34 6.38
CA VAL A 386 -13.10 -4.79 6.47
C VAL A 386 -13.10 -3.69 7.51
N ALA A 387 -12.13 -3.74 8.44
CA ALA A 387 -11.94 -2.72 9.46
C ALA A 387 -10.51 -2.17 9.44
N ILE A 388 -10.39 -0.87 9.68
CA ILE A 388 -9.13 -0.11 9.78
C ILE A 388 -9.06 0.55 11.15
N PHE A 389 -7.90 0.47 11.78
CA PHE A 389 -7.58 1.11 13.05
C PHE A 389 -6.40 2.06 12.89
N ASP A 390 -6.40 3.20 13.58
CA ASP A 390 -5.31 4.19 13.61
C ASP A 390 -4.22 3.87 14.65
N ARG A 391 -4.16 2.60 15.06
CA ARG A 391 -3.17 2.07 15.99
C ARG A 391 -2.79 0.64 15.65
N VAL A 392 -1.71 0.19 16.25
CA VAL A 392 -1.31 -1.22 16.23
C VAL A 392 -2.18 -1.98 17.22
N LEU A 393 -2.91 -2.99 16.75
CA LEU A 393 -3.58 -3.96 17.61
C LEU A 393 -2.59 -5.05 18.01
N SER A 394 -2.67 -5.49 19.27
CA SER A 394 -1.93 -6.65 19.74
C SER A 394 -2.45 -7.94 19.11
N GLU A 395 -1.65 -9.02 19.15
CA GLU A 395 -2.10 -10.35 18.73
C GLU A 395 -3.30 -10.82 19.54
N GLU A 396 -3.38 -10.53 20.84
CA GLU A 396 -4.53 -10.87 21.68
C GLU A 396 -5.82 -10.19 21.19
N GLU A 397 -5.74 -8.90 20.87
CA GLU A 397 -6.87 -8.16 20.29
C GLU A 397 -7.25 -8.72 18.92
N LEU A 398 -6.27 -9.02 18.06
CA LEU A 398 -6.52 -9.58 16.72
C LEU A 398 -7.12 -10.99 16.77
N MET A 399 -6.64 -11.87 17.66
CA MET A 399 -7.26 -13.18 17.89
C MET A 399 -8.70 -13.02 18.39
N THR A 400 -8.93 -12.03 19.24
CA THR A 400 -10.24 -11.72 19.79
C THR A 400 -11.21 -11.17 18.74
N LEU A 401 -10.70 -10.49 17.71
CA LEU A 401 -11.44 -9.94 16.58
C LEU A 401 -11.44 -10.86 15.34
N SER A 402 -10.71 -11.97 15.35
CA SER A 402 -10.66 -12.88 14.21
C SER A 402 -12.02 -13.53 13.96
N PHE A 403 -12.76 -13.81 15.04
CA PHE A 403 -14.10 -14.42 15.03
C PHE A 403 -14.20 -15.76 14.30
N VAL A 404 -13.07 -16.35 13.91
CA VAL A 404 -12.98 -17.66 13.28
C VAL A 404 -12.64 -18.67 14.36
N GLN A 405 -13.36 -19.78 14.38
CA GLN A 405 -13.02 -20.87 15.29
C GLN A 405 -11.79 -21.57 14.74
N GLU A 406 -10.76 -21.78 15.58
CA GLU A 406 -9.75 -22.77 15.26
C GLU A 406 -10.48 -24.12 15.12
N SER A 407 -10.45 -24.70 13.93
CA SER A 407 -10.79 -26.11 13.77
C SER A 407 -9.80 -26.87 14.63
N ILE A 408 -10.24 -27.31 15.80
CA ILE A 408 -9.49 -28.27 16.61
C ILE A 408 -9.49 -29.55 15.77
N SER A 409 -8.45 -29.73 14.95
CA SER A 409 -8.07 -31.04 14.44
C SER A 409 -7.74 -31.88 15.66
N SER A 410 -8.75 -32.61 16.14
CA SER A 410 -8.54 -33.75 17.02
C SER A 410 -7.87 -34.81 16.15
N GLU A 411 -6.59 -35.06 16.44
CA GLU A 411 -5.89 -36.26 15.99
C GLU A 411 -6.61 -37.54 16.44
#